data_AF-A0A6M3LIN2-F1
#
_entry.id   AF-A0A6M3LIN2-F1
#
_cell.length_a   1.000
_cell.length_b   1.000
_cell.length_c   1.000
_cell.angle_alpha   90.00
_cell.angle_beta   90.00
_cell.angle_gamma   90.00
#
_symmetry.space_group_name_H-M   'P 1'
#
loop_
_entity.id
_entity.type
_entity.pdbx_description
1 polymer ?
#
loop_
_entity_poly.entity_id
_entity_poly.type
_entity_poly.pdbx_seq_one_letter_code
_entity_poly.pdbx_strand_id
1 'polypeptide(L)'
;MGTTTPWGTADSSEKIARGIMSYSTPGHGGIHLSPTRQREMPEALKVESGWYEEDCDWCLVAIAYPDYFTEHYQIAVDTFRNWHPERYEKYYGVILKPEESYLKRRNMEDNKEAN
;
A
#
# COMPACT_ATOMS: atom_id res chain seq x y z
N MET A 1 -12.58 -24.42 -4.67
CA MET A 1 -12.66 -23.44 -3.56
C MET A 1 -11.71 -22.31 -3.93
N GLY A 2 -12.19 -21.06 -3.92
CA GLY A 2 -11.37 -19.88 -4.22
C GLY A 2 -10.46 -19.50 -3.03
N THR A 3 -9.48 -18.63 -3.27
CA THR A 3 -8.60 -18.13 -2.22
C THR A 3 -9.37 -17.21 -1.27
N THR A 4 -9.28 -17.46 0.04
CA THR A 4 -9.82 -16.56 1.06
C THR A 4 -8.88 -15.35 1.23
N THR A 5 -9.44 -14.16 1.08
CA THR A 5 -8.77 -12.88 1.31
C THR A 5 -9.44 -12.16 2.51
N PRO A 6 -8.84 -11.07 3.04
CA PRO A 6 -9.51 -10.23 4.04
C PRO A 6 -10.85 -9.65 3.58
N TRP A 7 -11.06 -9.53 2.27
CA TRP A 7 -12.27 -8.96 1.66
C TRP A 7 -13.23 -10.03 1.10
N GLY A 8 -13.08 -11.28 1.55
CA GLY A 8 -13.90 -12.40 1.11
C GLY A 8 -13.20 -13.32 0.11
N THR A 9 -13.98 -14.17 -0.55
CA THR A 9 -13.44 -15.10 -1.56
C THR A 9 -13.03 -14.34 -2.81
N ALA A 10 -11.80 -14.56 -3.28
CA ALA A 10 -11.33 -13.97 -4.53
C ALA A 10 -12.09 -14.53 -5.74
N ASP A 11 -12.55 -13.63 -6.61
CA ASP A 11 -13.10 -13.96 -7.92
C ASP A 11 -11.99 -14.17 -8.95
N SER A 12 -10.88 -13.43 -8.77
CA SER A 12 -9.69 -13.58 -9.61
C SER A 12 -8.41 -13.43 -8.81
N SER A 13 -7.34 -13.99 -9.36
CA SER A 13 -5.99 -13.86 -8.82
C SER A 13 -4.99 -13.77 -9.96
N GLU A 14 -4.03 -12.87 -9.84
CA GLU A 14 -2.95 -12.70 -10.79
C GLU A 14 -1.60 -12.85 -10.08
N LYS A 15 -0.68 -13.57 -10.71
CA LYS A 15 0.68 -13.68 -10.21
C LYS A 15 1.54 -12.58 -10.82
N ILE A 16 1.92 -11.61 -10.00
CA ILE A 16 2.85 -10.54 -10.38
C ILE A 16 4.28 -11.08 -10.44
N ALA A 17 4.71 -11.79 -9.39
CA ALA A 17 6.03 -12.37 -9.30
C ALA A 17 6.03 -13.61 -8.38
N ARG A 18 7.19 -14.27 -8.24
CA ARG A 18 7.34 -15.34 -7.25
C ARG A 18 7.12 -14.76 -5.84
N GLY A 19 6.03 -15.21 -5.20
CA GLY A 19 5.68 -14.82 -3.85
C GLY A 19 4.95 -13.48 -3.73
N ILE A 20 4.47 -12.92 -4.85
CA ILE A 20 3.66 -11.69 -4.92
C ILE A 20 2.44 -12.00 -5.77
N MET A 21 1.25 -11.95 -5.17
CA MET A 21 -0.03 -12.28 -5.82
C MET A 21 -0.99 -11.11 -5.66
N SER A 22 -1.63 -10.68 -6.74
CA SER A 22 -2.80 -9.81 -6.69
C SER A 22 -4.06 -10.67 -6.59
N TYR A 23 -5.02 -10.22 -5.80
CA TYR A 23 -6.35 -10.81 -5.67
C TYR A 23 -7.40 -9.73 -5.81
N SER A 24 -8.49 -10.06 -6.49
CA SER A 24 -9.66 -9.19 -6.60
C SER A 24 -10.91 -9.97 -6.20
N THR A 25 -11.77 -9.31 -5.43
CA THR A 25 -13.11 -9.73 -5.02
C THR A 25 -14.13 -8.76 -5.63
N PRO A 26 -15.45 -9.02 -5.54
CA PRO A 26 -16.46 -8.11 -6.09
C PRO A 26 -16.41 -6.68 -5.56
N GLY A 27 -15.87 -6.46 -4.35
CA GLY A 27 -15.90 -5.17 -3.69
C GLY A 27 -14.54 -4.54 -3.45
N HIS A 28 -13.47 -5.33 -3.39
CA HIS A 28 -12.12 -4.88 -3.07
C HIS A 28 -11.07 -5.82 -3.65
N GLY A 29 -9.81 -5.56 -3.34
CA GLY A 29 -8.69 -6.39 -3.71
C GLY A 29 -7.43 -5.96 -3.00
N GLY A 30 -6.35 -6.60 -3.40
CA GLY A 30 -5.05 -6.24 -2.89
C GLY A 30 -3.98 -7.27 -3.21
N ILE A 31 -2.78 -6.96 -2.74
CA ILE A 31 -1.60 -7.78 -2.94
C ILE A 31 -1.34 -8.59 -1.67
N HIS A 32 -1.08 -9.88 -1.84
CA HIS A 32 -0.60 -10.74 -0.77
C HIS A 32 0.85 -11.15 -1.03
N LEU A 33 1.67 -11.01 0.01
CA LEU A 33 3.05 -11.46 0.01
C LEU A 33 3.17 -12.86 0.63
N SER A 34 3.95 -13.72 -0.02
CA SER A 34 4.40 -14.96 0.61
C SER A 34 5.20 -14.65 1.89
N PRO A 35 5.28 -15.57 2.88
CA PRO A 35 6.04 -15.33 4.10
C PRO A 35 7.50 -14.94 3.87
N THR A 36 8.12 -15.42 2.80
CA THR A 36 9.49 -15.04 2.44
C THR A 36 9.58 -13.58 2.02
N ARG A 37 8.75 -13.15 1.06
CA ARG A 37 8.69 -11.74 0.64
C ARG A 37 8.26 -10.81 1.78
N GLN A 38 7.33 -11.26 2.61
CA GLN A 38 6.88 -10.47 3.75
C GLN A 38 7.99 -10.20 4.78
N ARG A 39 8.94 -11.13 4.95
CA ARG A 39 10.11 -10.93 5.83
C ARG A 39 11.17 -9.99 5.25
N GLU A 40 11.20 -9.84 3.93
CA GLU A 40 12.13 -8.95 3.23
C GLU A 40 11.66 -7.48 3.24
N MET A 41 10.40 -7.23 3.62
CA MET A 41 9.82 -5.88 3.63
C MET A 41 10.55 -4.96 4.63
N PRO A 42 10.98 -3.75 4.21
CA PRO A 42 11.43 -2.72 5.12
C PRO A 42 10.34 -2.36 6.13
N GLU A 43 10.72 -2.06 7.38
CA GLU A 43 9.78 -1.79 8.47
C GLU A 43 8.77 -0.68 8.15
N ALA A 44 9.19 0.38 7.45
CA ALA A 44 8.30 1.47 7.06
C ALA A 44 7.27 1.09 5.98
N LEU A 45 7.50 -0.01 5.24
CA LEU A 45 6.63 -0.50 4.17
C LEU A 45 5.84 -1.75 4.59
N LYS A 46 6.17 -2.36 5.72
CA LYS A 46 5.60 -3.65 6.13
C LYS A 46 4.21 -3.47 6.75
N VAL A 47 3.26 -4.31 6.32
CA VAL A 47 1.94 -4.46 6.96
C VAL A 47 1.85 -5.87 7.53
N GLU A 48 1.66 -6.01 8.84
CA GLU A 48 1.80 -7.29 9.56
C GLU A 48 0.91 -8.42 9.04
N SER A 49 -0.26 -8.10 8.48
CA SER A 49 -1.18 -9.10 7.90
C SER A 49 -0.60 -9.81 6.67
N GLY A 50 0.38 -9.21 5.98
CA GLY A 50 0.86 -9.65 4.68
C GLY A 50 -0.08 -9.36 3.51
N TRP A 51 -1.23 -8.72 3.80
CA TRP A 51 -2.22 -8.26 2.82
C TRP A 51 -2.17 -6.74 2.71
N TYR A 52 -1.99 -6.27 1.48
CA TYR A 52 -1.85 -4.87 1.12
C TYR A 52 -3.05 -4.49 0.24
N GLU A 53 -3.98 -3.78 0.85
CA GLU A 53 -5.20 -3.23 0.22
C GLU A 53 -4.92 -2.42 -1.07
N GLU A 54 -5.79 -2.56 -2.06
CA GLU A 54 -5.60 -2.06 -3.43
C GLU A 54 -5.71 -0.54 -3.61
N ASP A 55 -6.40 0.19 -2.74
CA ASP A 55 -6.54 1.64 -2.83
C ASP A 55 -5.35 2.37 -2.19
N CYS A 56 -4.82 1.84 -1.07
CA CYS A 56 -3.82 2.56 -0.27
C CYS A 56 -2.52 1.80 0.02
N ASP A 57 -2.55 0.50 0.28
CA ASP A 57 -1.37 -0.24 0.79
C ASP A 57 -0.55 -0.92 -0.31
N TRP A 58 -1.13 -1.19 -1.48
CA TRP A 58 -0.42 -1.83 -2.61
C TRP A 58 0.87 -1.10 -2.98
N CYS A 59 0.90 0.22 -2.79
CA CYS A 59 2.05 1.06 -3.07
C CYS A 59 3.28 0.67 -2.26
N LEU A 60 3.09 0.15 -1.04
CA LEU A 60 4.17 -0.29 -0.16
C LEU A 60 4.92 -1.49 -0.77
N VAL A 61 4.19 -2.40 -1.42
CA VAL A 61 4.77 -3.53 -2.16
C VAL A 61 5.48 -3.05 -3.41
N ALA A 62 4.86 -2.15 -4.17
CA ALA A 62 5.45 -1.61 -5.39
C ALA A 62 6.77 -0.86 -5.12
N ILE A 63 6.87 -0.15 -3.98
CA ILE A 63 8.10 0.52 -3.56
C ILE A 63 9.17 -0.46 -3.08
N ALA A 64 8.77 -1.54 -2.37
CA ALA A 64 9.72 -2.56 -1.91
C ALA A 64 10.26 -3.44 -3.05
N TYR A 65 9.49 -3.62 -4.13
CA TYR A 65 9.84 -4.48 -5.27
C TYR A 65 9.66 -3.76 -6.63
N PRO A 66 10.38 -2.66 -6.88
CA PRO A 66 10.13 -1.78 -8.03
C PRO A 66 10.29 -2.46 -9.39
N ASP A 67 11.11 -3.50 -9.47
CA ASP A 67 11.35 -4.27 -10.71
C ASP A 67 10.10 -4.94 -11.26
N TYR A 68 9.09 -5.19 -10.42
CA TYR A 68 7.82 -5.79 -10.85
C TYR A 68 6.69 -4.79 -11.06
N PHE A 69 6.94 -3.50 -10.77
CA PHE A 69 5.94 -2.44 -10.82
C PHE A 69 6.45 -1.21 -11.57
N THR A 70 7.37 -1.39 -12.52
CA THR A 70 8.07 -0.27 -13.18
C THR A 70 7.11 0.76 -13.78
N GLU A 71 6.03 0.31 -14.44
CA GLU A 71 5.03 1.20 -15.05
C GLU A 71 4.15 1.93 -14.02
N HIS A 72 4.00 1.35 -12.83
CA HIS A 72 3.16 1.87 -11.75
C HIS A 72 3.97 2.55 -10.64
N TYR A 73 5.29 2.55 -10.73
CA TYR A 73 6.16 2.97 -9.63
C TYR A 73 5.91 4.42 -9.22
N GLN A 74 5.77 5.33 -10.18
CA GLN A 74 5.50 6.74 -9.86
C GLN A 74 4.13 6.92 -9.19
N ILE A 75 3.12 6.17 -9.64
CA ILE A 75 1.79 6.15 -9.02
C ILE A 75 1.90 5.61 -7.59
N ALA A 76 2.69 4.57 -7.35
CA ALA A 76 2.93 4.03 -6.02
C ALA A 76 3.60 5.06 -5.09
N VAL A 77 4.60 5.81 -5.57
CA VAL A 77 5.22 6.88 -4.78
C VAL A 77 4.21 7.95 -4.39
N ASP A 78 3.33 8.35 -5.30
CA ASP A 78 2.27 9.34 -5.02
C ASP A 78 1.19 8.80 -4.08
N THR A 79 0.76 7.54 -4.25
CA THR A 79 -0.15 6.87 -3.33
C THR A 79 0.46 6.78 -1.92
N PHE A 80 1.74 6.40 -1.82
CA PHE A 80 2.44 6.31 -0.54
C PHE A 80 2.52 7.65 0.18
N ARG A 81 2.84 8.72 -0.56
CA ARG A 81 2.86 10.09 -0.02
C ARG A 81 1.50 10.55 0.47
N ASN A 82 0.43 10.21 -0.25
CA ASN A 82 -0.92 10.67 0.04
C ASN A 82 -1.59 9.89 1.18
N TRP A 83 -1.41 8.57 1.24
CA TRP A 83 -2.13 7.68 2.15
C TRP A 83 -1.30 7.18 3.33
N HIS A 84 0.02 7.29 3.27
CA HIS A 84 0.93 6.88 4.35
C HIS A 84 1.98 7.96 4.66
N PRO A 85 1.59 9.22 4.89
CA PRO A 85 2.53 10.33 4.96
C PRO A 85 3.62 10.16 6.02
N GLU A 86 3.29 9.65 7.22
CA GLU A 86 4.28 9.43 8.29
C GLU A 86 5.30 8.34 7.91
N ARG A 87 4.84 7.27 7.26
CA ARG A 87 5.72 6.20 6.77
C ARG A 87 6.58 6.71 5.61
N TYR A 88 6.02 7.54 4.74
CA TYR A 88 6.73 8.19 3.63
C TYR A 88 7.87 9.06 4.15
N GLU A 89 7.59 9.92 5.13
CA GLU A 89 8.58 10.77 5.80
C GLU A 89 9.71 9.94 6.42
N LYS A 90 9.35 8.87 7.14
CA LYS A 90 10.33 7.95 7.75
C LYS A 90 11.18 7.22 6.71
N TYR A 91 10.58 6.77 5.61
CA TYR A 91 11.28 5.99 4.58
C TYR A 91 12.24 6.85 3.75
N TYR A 92 11.81 8.04 3.35
CA TYR A 92 12.62 8.95 2.52
C TYR A 92 13.45 9.97 3.32
N GLY A 93 13.24 10.07 4.64
CA GLY A 93 13.93 11.04 5.49
C GLY A 93 13.54 12.49 5.20
N VAL A 94 12.27 12.73 4.85
CA VAL A 94 11.74 14.05 4.50
C VAL A 94 10.63 14.46 5.46
N ILE A 95 10.23 15.73 5.41
CA ILE A 95 9.05 16.25 6.12
C ILE A 95 8.12 16.84 5.08
N LEU A 96 6.92 16.29 4.98
CA LEU A 96 5.84 16.74 4.12
C LEU A 96 5.05 17.86 4.81
N LYS A 97 4.77 18.91 4.05
CA LYS A 97 3.78 19.92 4.42
C LYS A 97 2.36 19.35 4.25
N PRO A 98 1.35 19.92 4.94
CA PRO A 98 -0.03 19.46 4.83
C PRO A 98 -0.55 19.39 3.38
N GLU A 99 -0.20 20.36 2.54
CA GLU A 99 -0.61 20.42 1.13
C GLU A 99 0.03 19.35 0.23
N GLU A 100 1.09 18.68 0.68
CA GLU A 100 1.85 17.71 -0.11
C GLU A 100 1.32 16.27 0.03
N SER A 101 0.33 16.07 0.89
CA SER A 101 -0.30 14.77 1.16
C SER A 101 -1.80 14.91 1.43
N TYR A 102 -2.62 14.08 0.78
CA TYR A 102 -4.07 14.04 0.99
C TYR A 102 -4.47 13.90 2.46
N LEU A 103 -3.92 12.90 3.18
CA LEU A 103 -4.27 12.67 4.57
C LEU A 103 -3.79 13.80 5.50
N LYS A 104 -2.60 14.38 5.25
CA LYS A 104 -2.15 15.51 6.09
C LYS A 104 -3.03 16.75 5.89
N ARG A 105 -3.45 17.04 4.65
CA ARG A 105 -4.39 18.14 4.37
C ARG A 105 -5.72 17.92 5.08
N ARG A 106 -6.32 16.74 4.92
CA ARG A 106 -7.59 16.37 5.56
C ARG A 106 -7.52 16.52 7.09
N ASN A 107 -6.48 15.96 7.72
CA ASN A 107 -6.31 16.06 9.17
C ASN A 107 -6.12 17.51 9.65
N MET A 108 -5.50 18.37 8.85
CA MET A 108 -5.37 19.80 9.18
C MET A 108 -6.71 20.52 9.12
N GLU A 109 -7.57 20.18 8.15
CA GLU A 109 -8.91 20.74 8.01
C GLU A 109 -9.82 20.29 9.17
N ASP A 110 -9.85 19.00 9.47
CA ASP A 110 -10.63 18.45 10.60
C ASP A 110 -10.24 19.10 11.94
N ASN A 111 -8.95 19.34 12.18
CA ASN A 111 -8.47 20.00 13.39
C ASN A 111 -8.83 21.49 13.48
N LYS A 112 -9.04 22.18 12.35
CA LYS A 112 -9.50 23.58 12.33
C LYS A 112 -10.99 23.69 12.63
N GLU A 113 -11.79 22.71 12.24
CA GLU A 113 -13.23 22.69 12.52
C GLU A 113 -13.54 22.29 13.97
N ALA A 114 -12.63 21.57 14.62
CA ALA A 114 -12.77 21.12 16.00
C ALA A 114 -12.42 22.17 17.08
N ASN A 115 -11.92 23.36 16.69
CA ASN A 115 -11.39 24.38 17.61
C ASN A 115 -11.97 25.78 17.36
#